data_AF-A0A212JV51-F1
#
_entry.id   AF-A0A212JV51-F1
#
_cell.length_a   1.000
_cell.length_b   1.000
_cell.length_c   1.000
_cell.angle_alpha   90.00
_cell.angle_beta   90.00
_cell.angle_gamma   90.00
#
_symmetry.space_group_name_H-M   'P 1'
#
loop_
_entity.id
_entity.type
_entity.pdbx_description
1 polymer ?
#
loop_
_entity_poly.entity_id
_entity_poly.type
_entity_poly.pdbx_seq_one_letter_code
_entity_poly.pdbx_strand_id
1 'polypeptide(L)'
;MLLHLFIAPDITAQAVSNGANRIKVQATRIASRVIVTSTAAADMVDENNVKIGTVSNVTYSVAQGTNQVYFTSQPDYLTWGTSYVPALGDYATEATKYYDYSDLSTPTAVPAKPTAADGYKSLAGKFLFENTHTEGDVKTSQYKKGNTAYVLVKAKFTPEASAIADGGTLTNGTFYVGGTDGKIYSSKEAAQAAVQNQKVALYEGGKMLQYAWLNPDDLSKPMNSPVVRNNVYHINITAFKKIGYNWNPLDPKPDNPDPKPGNPDEPEPPIDPIDPLSPEETHMSVDISVLNWTVHSYDIEL
;
A
#
# COMPACT_ATOMS: atom_id res chain seq x y z
N MET A 1 18.74 -31.77 -26.73
CA MET A 1 20.13 -31.63 -27.23
C MET A 1 20.90 -30.81 -26.20
N LEU A 2 21.72 -31.46 -25.36
CA LEU A 2 22.59 -30.76 -24.40
C LEU A 2 23.67 -30.04 -25.20
N LEU A 3 23.63 -28.71 -25.20
CA LEU A 3 24.69 -27.88 -25.78
C LEU A 3 25.90 -27.97 -24.83
N HIS A 4 26.88 -28.83 -25.14
CA HIS A 4 28.14 -28.84 -24.39
C HIS A 4 28.87 -27.52 -24.64
N LEU A 5 28.87 -26.65 -23.63
CA LEU A 5 29.59 -25.39 -23.65
C LEU A 5 31.08 -25.69 -23.45
N PHE A 6 31.87 -25.54 -24.52
CA PHE A 6 33.30 -25.82 -24.52
C PHE A 6 34.10 -24.51 -24.41
N ILE A 7 34.96 -24.42 -23.40
CA ILE A 7 35.92 -23.32 -23.25
C ILE A 7 37.19 -23.73 -23.98
N ALA A 8 37.54 -23.01 -25.05
CA ALA A 8 38.72 -23.33 -25.84
C ALA A 8 40.02 -23.02 -25.07
N PRO A 9 41.00 -23.94 -25.04
CA PRO A 9 42.33 -23.67 -24.48
C PRO A 9 43.11 -22.69 -25.37
N ASP A 10 44.16 -22.08 -24.81
CA ASP A 10 45.16 -21.25 -25.51
C ASP A 10 44.62 -19.99 -26.23
N ILE A 11 43.49 -19.44 -25.77
CA ILE A 11 42.94 -18.18 -26.27
C ILE A 11 43.69 -16.99 -25.66
N THR A 12 44.13 -16.06 -26.50
CA THR A 12 44.84 -14.84 -26.04
C THR A 12 43.91 -13.89 -25.27
N ALA A 13 44.47 -13.09 -24.37
CA ALA A 13 43.71 -12.06 -23.65
C ALA A 13 42.97 -11.10 -24.61
N GLN A 14 43.59 -10.77 -25.76
CA GLN A 14 42.96 -9.96 -26.80
C GLN A 14 41.72 -10.66 -27.39
N ALA A 15 41.80 -11.96 -27.68
CA ALA A 15 40.67 -12.73 -28.20
C ALA A 15 39.53 -12.87 -27.17
N VAL A 16 39.83 -13.01 -25.88
CA VAL A 16 38.83 -12.98 -24.80
C VAL A 16 38.15 -11.61 -24.73
N SER A 17 38.92 -10.53 -24.78
CA SER A 17 38.36 -9.17 -24.80
C SER A 17 37.47 -8.90 -26.01
N ASN A 18 37.75 -9.58 -27.14
CA ASN A 18 36.94 -9.55 -28.36
C ASN A 18 35.75 -10.53 -28.33
N GLY A 19 35.53 -11.25 -27.23
CA GLY A 19 34.34 -12.07 -27.00
C GLY A 19 34.53 -13.60 -27.14
N ALA A 20 35.75 -14.09 -27.37
CA ALA A 20 36.03 -15.53 -27.31
C ALA A 20 35.82 -16.08 -25.88
N ASN A 21 35.38 -17.33 -25.76
CA ASN A 21 35.05 -17.98 -24.47
C ASN A 21 34.05 -17.20 -23.59
N ARG A 22 33.24 -16.30 -24.17
CA ARG A 22 32.22 -15.54 -23.43
C ARG A 22 30.96 -16.38 -23.23
N ILE A 23 30.61 -16.60 -21.97
CA ILE A 23 29.35 -17.22 -21.57
C ILE A 23 28.37 -16.11 -21.18
N LYS A 24 27.21 -16.08 -21.83
CA LYS A 24 26.15 -15.13 -21.47
C LYS A 24 25.32 -15.73 -20.35
N VAL A 25 25.41 -15.13 -19.15
CA VAL A 25 24.52 -15.44 -18.03
C VAL A 25 23.53 -14.30 -17.89
N GLN A 26 22.23 -14.61 -17.90
CA GLN A 26 21.18 -13.64 -17.60
C GLN A 26 20.91 -13.69 -16.10
N ALA A 27 20.93 -12.53 -15.46
CA ALA A 27 20.61 -12.37 -14.05
C ALA A 27 19.47 -11.37 -13.90
N THR A 28 18.57 -11.64 -12.97
CA THR A 28 17.46 -10.76 -12.60
C THR A 28 17.65 -10.28 -11.17
N ARG A 29 17.08 -9.12 -10.85
CA ARG A 29 17.08 -8.61 -9.47
C ARG A 29 16.18 -9.48 -8.59
N ILE A 30 16.56 -9.65 -7.33
CA ILE A 30 15.75 -10.37 -6.34
C ILE A 30 14.63 -9.49 -5.79
N ALA A 31 14.88 -8.19 -5.65
CA ALA A 31 13.89 -7.24 -5.13
C ALA A 31 13.00 -6.69 -6.24
N SER A 32 11.83 -6.23 -5.82
CA SER A 32 10.92 -5.36 -6.57
C SER A 32 11.06 -3.94 -6.06
N ARG A 33 10.74 -2.95 -6.90
CA ARG A 33 10.78 -1.53 -6.54
C ARG A 33 9.39 -0.93 -6.57
N VAL A 34 9.02 -0.17 -5.54
CA VAL A 34 7.76 0.57 -5.46
C VAL A 34 8.05 2.06 -5.51
N ILE A 35 7.35 2.77 -6.38
CA ILE A 35 7.43 4.22 -6.50
C ILE A 35 6.03 4.76 -6.26
N VAL A 36 5.90 5.70 -5.35
CA VAL A 36 4.65 6.44 -5.15
C VAL A 36 4.88 7.88 -5.54
N THR A 37 3.98 8.44 -6.36
CA THR A 37 3.96 9.86 -6.71
C THR A 37 2.59 10.45 -6.40
N SER A 38 2.47 11.77 -6.47
CA SER A 38 1.16 12.42 -6.42
C SER A 38 1.02 13.52 -7.49
N THR A 39 -0.17 13.59 -8.06
CA THR A 39 -0.70 14.73 -8.84
C THR A 39 -1.93 15.34 -8.16
N ALA A 40 -2.27 14.88 -6.96
CA ALA A 40 -3.46 15.30 -6.24
C ALA A 40 -3.37 16.77 -5.81
N ALA A 41 -4.52 17.44 -5.86
CA ALA A 41 -4.69 18.71 -5.18
C ALA A 41 -4.66 18.50 -3.66
N ALA A 42 -4.23 19.54 -2.93
CA ALA A 42 -4.24 19.52 -1.47
C ALA A 42 -5.67 19.64 -0.90
N ASP A 43 -6.57 20.33 -1.60
CA ASP A 43 -7.94 20.51 -1.13
C ASP A 43 -8.74 19.21 -1.30
N MET A 44 -9.44 18.82 -0.25
CA MET A 44 -10.41 17.72 -0.28
C MET A 44 -11.82 18.29 -0.32
N VAL A 45 -12.65 17.76 -1.21
CA VAL A 45 -14.03 18.21 -1.43
C VAL A 45 -15.01 17.07 -1.16
N ASP A 46 -16.23 17.42 -0.77
CA ASP A 46 -17.34 16.47 -0.67
C ASP A 46 -17.96 16.17 -2.06
N GLU A 47 -19.02 15.35 -2.07
CA GLU A 47 -19.76 14.96 -3.27
C GLU A 47 -20.38 16.16 -4.03
N ASN A 48 -20.55 17.31 -3.37
CA ASN A 48 -21.09 18.54 -3.93
C ASN A 48 -19.99 19.52 -4.38
N ASN A 49 -18.72 19.09 -4.40
CA ASN A 49 -17.54 19.92 -4.65
C ASN A 49 -17.33 21.04 -3.62
N VAL A 50 -17.86 20.91 -2.41
CA VAL A 50 -17.61 21.84 -1.32
C VAL A 50 -16.33 21.41 -0.61
N LYS A 51 -15.41 22.35 -0.41
CA LYS A 51 -14.18 22.07 0.33
C LYS A 51 -14.49 21.70 1.79
N ILE A 52 -14.01 20.53 2.20
CA ILE A 52 -14.17 20.02 3.57
C ILE A 52 -12.86 20.08 4.37
N GLY A 53 -11.73 20.26 3.72
CA GLY A 53 -10.43 20.40 4.38
C GLY A 53 -9.26 20.35 3.43
N THR A 54 -8.06 20.26 3.99
CA THR A 54 -6.79 20.17 3.24
C THR A 54 -5.97 18.98 3.68
N VAL A 55 -5.36 18.29 2.73
CA VAL A 55 -4.41 17.20 2.92
C VAL A 55 -2.98 17.73 2.75
N SER A 56 -2.11 17.37 3.69
CA SER A 56 -0.70 17.79 3.72
C SER A 56 0.19 16.67 4.27
N ASN A 57 1.52 16.86 4.19
CA ASN A 57 2.51 15.93 4.74
C ASN A 57 2.30 14.48 4.27
N VAL A 58 2.05 14.31 2.97
CA VAL A 58 1.80 12.99 2.38
C VAL A 58 3.12 12.21 2.36
N THR A 59 3.09 11.04 3.00
CA THR A 59 4.19 10.09 3.09
C THR A 59 3.70 8.70 2.74
N TYR A 60 4.61 7.78 2.44
CA TYR A 60 4.28 6.39 2.19
C TYR A 60 5.31 5.42 2.77
N SER A 61 4.82 4.24 3.11
CA SER A 61 5.60 3.05 3.46
C SER A 61 5.17 1.86 2.59
N VAL A 62 6.02 0.83 2.49
CA VAL A 62 5.70 -0.45 1.87
C VAL A 62 5.81 -1.57 2.90
N ALA A 63 4.79 -2.40 3.02
CA ALA A 63 4.78 -3.50 3.97
C ALA A 63 4.26 -4.78 3.32
N GLN A 64 4.41 -5.90 4.03
CA GLN A 64 4.01 -7.22 3.57
C GLN A 64 4.77 -7.71 2.33
N GLY A 65 5.96 -7.17 2.05
CA GLY A 65 6.95 -7.93 1.28
C GLY A 65 7.40 -9.15 2.08
N THR A 66 7.80 -10.23 1.42
CA THR A 66 8.33 -11.39 2.14
C THR A 66 9.61 -11.03 2.89
N ASN A 67 9.85 -11.69 4.03
CA ASN A 67 11.07 -11.52 4.83
C ASN A 67 12.18 -12.52 4.43
N GLN A 68 11.85 -13.49 3.58
CA GLN A 68 12.75 -14.50 3.02
C GLN A 68 12.46 -14.69 1.53
N VAL A 69 13.48 -15.10 0.79
CA VAL A 69 13.40 -15.28 -0.66
C VAL A 69 14.10 -16.55 -1.09
N TYR A 70 13.57 -17.20 -2.11
CA TYR A 70 14.33 -18.20 -2.85
C TYR A 70 15.42 -17.51 -3.65
N PHE A 71 16.64 -18.06 -3.62
CA PHE A 71 17.77 -17.44 -4.33
C PHE A 71 17.51 -17.31 -5.84
N THR A 72 16.92 -18.33 -6.45
CA THR A 72 16.44 -18.32 -7.83
C THR A 72 14.91 -18.24 -7.87
N SER A 73 14.37 -17.67 -8.94
CA SER A 73 12.92 -17.70 -9.21
C SER A 73 12.41 -19.14 -9.20
N GLN A 74 11.32 -19.37 -8.50
CA GLN A 74 10.64 -20.66 -8.52
C GLN A 74 9.65 -20.73 -9.69
N PRO A 75 9.28 -21.95 -10.15
CA PRO A 75 8.15 -22.13 -11.06
C PRO A 75 6.90 -21.43 -10.54
N ASP A 76 6.06 -20.95 -11.44
CA ASP A 76 4.77 -20.29 -11.13
C ASP A 76 4.89 -19.10 -10.16
N TYR A 77 6.08 -18.47 -10.10
CA TYR A 77 6.39 -17.35 -9.22
C TYR A 77 6.11 -17.64 -7.74
N LEU A 78 6.29 -18.89 -7.28
CA LEU A 78 6.15 -19.24 -5.87
C LEU A 78 7.13 -18.43 -5.00
N THR A 79 6.60 -17.87 -3.93
CA THR A 79 7.33 -17.05 -2.95
C THR A 79 7.31 -17.70 -1.57
N TRP A 80 8.15 -17.19 -0.67
CA TRP A 80 8.07 -17.59 0.73
C TRP A 80 6.71 -17.19 1.30
N GLY A 81 5.97 -18.13 1.87
CA GLY A 81 4.63 -17.85 2.40
C GLY A 81 3.50 -17.86 1.38
N THR A 82 3.70 -18.31 0.13
CA THR A 82 2.60 -18.39 -0.88
C THR A 82 1.37 -19.14 -0.40
N SER A 83 1.53 -20.20 0.39
CA SER A 83 0.42 -20.98 0.94
C SER A 83 -0.16 -20.42 2.24
N TYR A 84 0.42 -19.35 2.80
CA TYR A 84 -0.09 -18.73 4.02
C TYR A 84 -1.32 -17.89 3.69
N VAL A 85 -2.45 -18.27 4.28
CA VAL A 85 -3.70 -17.51 4.25
C VAL A 85 -4.08 -17.23 5.69
N PRO A 86 -4.19 -15.95 6.10
CA PRO A 86 -4.48 -15.60 7.49
C PRO A 86 -5.88 -16.12 7.87
N ALA A 87 -5.96 -16.71 9.05
CA ALA A 87 -7.19 -17.14 9.68
C ALA A 87 -7.46 -16.28 10.93
N LEU A 88 -8.72 -16.31 11.40
CA LEU A 88 -9.14 -15.54 12.56
C LEU A 88 -8.26 -15.88 13.79
N GLY A 89 -7.63 -14.86 14.37
CA GLY A 89 -6.77 -14.99 15.55
C GLY A 89 -5.30 -15.33 15.27
N ASP A 90 -4.96 -15.81 14.07
CA ASP A 90 -3.60 -16.27 13.76
C ASP A 90 -2.71 -15.17 13.17
N TYR A 91 -3.30 -14.10 12.61
CA TYR A 91 -2.55 -13.04 11.94
C TYR A 91 -1.46 -12.42 12.83
N ALA A 92 -1.80 -12.10 14.08
CA ALA A 92 -0.90 -11.45 15.02
C ALA A 92 0.37 -12.27 15.32
N THR A 93 0.29 -13.60 15.24
CA THR A 93 1.39 -14.51 15.60
C THR A 93 2.09 -15.13 14.40
N GLU A 94 1.40 -15.30 13.27
CA GLU A 94 1.89 -16.03 12.12
C GLU A 94 2.45 -15.13 11.02
N ALA A 95 1.87 -13.95 10.80
CA ALA A 95 2.21 -13.12 9.64
C ALA A 95 3.68 -12.64 9.65
N THR A 96 4.24 -12.35 10.83
CA THR A 96 5.64 -11.92 10.99
C THR A 96 6.66 -13.02 10.64
N LYS A 97 6.24 -14.29 10.54
CA LYS A 97 7.08 -15.39 10.05
C LYS A 97 7.35 -15.29 8.54
N TYR A 98 6.45 -14.64 7.81
CA TYR A 98 6.51 -14.54 6.35
C TYR A 98 6.83 -13.14 5.85
N TYR A 99 6.39 -12.11 6.56
CA TYR A 99 6.33 -10.75 6.04
C TYR A 99 7.17 -9.75 6.84
N ASP A 100 7.70 -8.76 6.12
CA ASP A 100 8.34 -7.59 6.70
C ASP A 100 7.38 -6.40 6.81
N TYR A 101 7.50 -5.69 7.93
CA TYR A 101 6.72 -4.50 8.28
C TYR A 101 7.64 -3.35 8.75
N SER A 102 8.97 -3.52 8.69
CA SER A 102 9.95 -2.57 9.23
C SER A 102 9.80 -1.16 8.66
N ASP A 103 9.42 -1.05 7.40
CA ASP A 103 9.30 0.22 6.70
C ASP A 103 8.11 1.09 7.17
N LEU A 104 7.14 0.51 7.89
CA LEU A 104 6.03 1.27 8.49
C LEU A 104 6.54 2.32 9.48
N SER A 105 7.65 2.04 10.17
CA SER A 105 8.28 2.96 11.12
C SER A 105 9.13 4.05 10.45
N THR A 106 9.43 3.91 9.15
CA THR A 106 10.28 4.85 8.38
C THR A 106 9.62 5.33 7.09
N PRO A 107 8.47 6.03 7.19
CA PRO A 107 7.76 6.53 6.02
C PRO A 107 8.60 7.57 5.27
N THR A 108 8.40 7.65 3.95
CA THR A 108 9.11 8.60 3.08
C THR A 108 8.11 9.55 2.43
N ALA A 109 8.48 10.82 2.24
CA ALA A 109 7.64 11.81 1.57
C ALA A 109 7.25 11.35 0.15
N VAL A 110 5.98 11.56 -0.22
CA VAL A 110 5.50 11.32 -1.59
C VAL A 110 5.93 12.49 -2.48
N PRO A 111 6.79 12.29 -3.49
CA PRO A 111 7.14 13.33 -4.44
C PRO A 111 6.00 13.64 -5.42
N ALA A 112 6.01 14.85 -5.98
CA ALA A 112 5.19 15.17 -7.14
C ALA A 112 5.54 14.27 -8.32
N LYS A 113 4.54 13.87 -9.12
CA LYS A 113 4.78 13.11 -10.36
C LYS A 113 5.59 13.96 -11.35
N PRO A 114 6.75 13.48 -11.83
CA PRO A 114 7.50 14.19 -12.85
C PRO A 114 6.68 14.37 -14.13
N THR A 115 6.88 15.49 -14.85
CA THR A 115 6.15 15.81 -16.08
C THR A 115 6.52 14.91 -17.25
N ALA A 116 7.78 14.47 -17.31
CA ALA A 116 8.21 13.48 -18.29
C ALA A 116 7.57 12.13 -18.00
N ALA A 117 7.00 11.48 -19.03
CA ALA A 117 6.22 10.25 -18.88
C ALA A 117 6.92 9.17 -18.03
N ASP A 118 8.22 8.97 -18.23
CA ASP A 118 9.05 8.00 -17.49
C ASP A 118 9.93 8.62 -16.41
N GLY A 119 9.75 9.92 -16.11
CA GLY A 119 10.56 10.64 -15.12
C GLY A 119 10.44 10.06 -13.71
N TYR A 120 9.34 9.36 -13.39
CA TYR A 120 9.20 8.66 -12.12
C TYR A 120 10.28 7.58 -11.91
N LYS A 121 10.85 7.01 -12.99
CA LYS A 121 11.86 5.94 -12.91
C LYS A 121 13.16 6.39 -12.25
N SER A 122 13.46 7.69 -12.26
CA SER A 122 14.63 8.28 -11.58
C SER A 122 14.41 8.51 -10.08
N LEU A 123 13.18 8.38 -9.59
CA LEU A 123 12.90 8.43 -8.16
C LEU A 123 13.43 7.16 -7.48
N ALA A 124 13.91 7.30 -6.25
CA ALA A 124 14.53 6.19 -5.51
C ALA A 124 13.52 5.04 -5.29
N GLY A 125 12.29 5.38 -4.93
CA GLY A 125 11.28 4.41 -4.52
C GLY A 125 11.68 3.70 -3.22
N LYS A 126 10.98 2.61 -2.92
CA LYS A 126 11.29 1.67 -1.85
C LYS A 126 11.40 0.26 -2.43
N PHE A 127 12.08 -0.63 -1.73
CA PHE A 127 12.26 -2.01 -2.19
C PHE A 127 11.56 -2.98 -1.25
N LEU A 128 11.04 -4.06 -1.80
CA LEU A 128 10.53 -5.20 -1.07
C LEU A 128 10.84 -6.48 -1.84
N PHE A 129 10.78 -7.60 -1.15
CA PHE A 129 10.80 -8.89 -1.82
C PHE A 129 9.43 -9.25 -2.37
N GLU A 130 9.45 -10.16 -3.35
CA GLU A 130 8.26 -10.74 -3.98
C GLU A 130 7.27 -11.29 -2.95
N ASN A 131 5.98 -11.18 -3.27
CA ASN A 131 4.86 -11.68 -2.49
C ASN A 131 3.80 -12.16 -3.49
N THR A 132 3.52 -13.46 -3.49
CA THR A 132 2.53 -14.07 -4.37
C THR A 132 1.71 -15.11 -3.63
N HIS A 133 0.45 -15.18 -3.99
CA HIS A 133 -0.53 -16.16 -3.53
C HIS A 133 -1.25 -16.77 -4.73
N THR A 134 -1.96 -17.88 -4.51
CA THR A 134 -2.81 -18.47 -5.56
C THR A 134 -3.86 -17.46 -6.00
N GLU A 135 -3.80 -17.06 -7.27
CA GLU A 135 -4.77 -16.15 -7.87
C GLU A 135 -6.13 -16.84 -8.04
N GLY A 136 -7.20 -16.06 -7.95
CA GLY A 136 -8.55 -16.57 -8.14
C GLY A 136 -9.60 -15.47 -8.15
N ASP A 137 -10.87 -15.88 -8.08
CA ASP A 137 -12.02 -15.00 -7.89
C ASP A 137 -12.29 -14.73 -6.39
N VAL A 138 -13.41 -14.09 -6.09
CA VAL A 138 -13.81 -13.74 -4.71
C VAL A 138 -13.83 -14.93 -3.75
N LYS A 139 -14.05 -16.16 -4.24
CA LYS A 139 -14.12 -17.37 -3.41
C LYS A 139 -12.81 -18.16 -3.38
N THR A 140 -12.00 -18.03 -4.42
CA THR A 140 -10.86 -18.91 -4.68
C THR A 140 -9.51 -18.21 -4.53
N SER A 141 -9.48 -16.88 -4.59
CA SER A 141 -8.26 -16.11 -4.36
C SER A 141 -7.73 -16.33 -2.95
N GLN A 142 -6.44 -16.65 -2.87
CA GLN A 142 -5.71 -16.73 -1.61
C GLN A 142 -5.08 -15.41 -1.19
N TYR A 143 -5.23 -14.34 -2.00
CA TYR A 143 -4.90 -13.00 -1.55
C TYR A 143 -5.91 -12.53 -0.50
N LYS A 144 -5.37 -12.04 0.60
CA LYS A 144 -6.06 -11.43 1.75
C LYS A 144 -5.31 -10.18 2.17
N LYS A 145 -6.01 -9.24 2.80
CA LYS A 145 -5.40 -7.97 3.19
C LYS A 145 -4.17 -8.18 4.11
N GLY A 146 -4.20 -9.20 4.96
CA GLY A 146 -3.11 -9.59 5.86
C GLY A 146 -1.98 -10.44 5.25
N ASN A 147 -2.06 -10.83 3.98
CA ASN A 147 -0.95 -11.54 3.34
C ASN A 147 -0.43 -10.87 2.07
N THR A 148 -1.04 -9.77 1.64
CA THR A 148 -0.72 -9.10 0.38
C THR A 148 0.12 -7.86 0.59
N ALA A 149 1.20 -7.70 -0.16
CA ALA A 149 2.02 -6.49 -0.08
C ALA A 149 1.20 -5.22 -0.36
N TYR A 150 1.40 -4.18 0.44
CA TYR A 150 0.66 -2.92 0.32
C TYR A 150 1.56 -1.70 0.49
N VAL A 151 1.11 -0.58 -0.10
CA VAL A 151 1.56 0.76 0.24
C VAL A 151 0.62 1.33 1.29
N LEU A 152 1.17 1.83 2.39
CA LEU A 152 0.46 2.65 3.37
C LEU A 152 0.76 4.11 3.09
N VAL A 153 -0.24 4.86 2.62
CA VAL A 153 -0.15 6.32 2.50
C VAL A 153 -0.59 6.94 3.81
N LYS A 154 0.29 7.73 4.42
CA LYS A 154 0.00 8.50 5.63
C LYS A 154 0.01 9.99 5.30
N ALA A 155 -1.02 10.69 5.72
CA ALA A 155 -1.13 12.13 5.52
C ALA A 155 -1.75 12.83 6.73
N LYS A 156 -1.69 14.15 6.73
CA LYS A 156 -2.40 15.01 7.68
C LYS A 156 -3.58 15.66 6.99
N PHE A 157 -4.79 15.35 7.45
CA PHE A 157 -6.01 16.06 7.10
C PHE A 157 -6.29 17.18 8.10
N THR A 158 -6.60 18.37 7.59
CA THR A 158 -7.02 19.53 8.40
C THR A 158 -8.42 19.94 7.94
N PRO A 159 -9.47 19.67 8.74
CA PRO A 159 -10.84 20.07 8.40
C PRO A 159 -10.99 21.59 8.28
N GLU A 160 -11.83 22.03 7.35
CA GLU A 160 -12.33 23.41 7.34
C GLU A 160 -13.27 23.64 8.54
N ALA A 161 -13.30 24.86 9.07
CA ALA A 161 -14.14 25.17 10.23
C ALA A 161 -15.64 24.90 9.96
N SER A 162 -16.10 25.09 8.71
CA SER A 162 -17.46 24.79 8.29
C SER A 162 -17.80 23.30 8.22
N ALA A 163 -16.78 22.43 8.16
CA ALA A 163 -16.96 20.98 8.15
C ALA A 163 -17.07 20.38 9.57
N ILE A 164 -16.75 21.16 10.61
CA ILE A 164 -16.85 20.75 12.01
C ILE A 164 -18.30 20.94 12.47
N ALA A 165 -19.02 19.84 12.66
CA ALA A 165 -20.47 19.82 12.86
C ALA A 165 -20.92 20.52 14.16
N ASP A 166 -20.09 20.52 15.20
CA ASP A 166 -20.35 21.21 16.47
C ASP A 166 -19.82 22.66 16.49
N GLY A 167 -19.16 23.11 15.42
CA GLY A 167 -18.54 24.44 15.35
C GLY A 167 -17.41 24.68 16.35
N GLY A 168 -16.93 23.62 17.00
CA GLY A 168 -15.87 23.69 18.00
C GLY A 168 -14.48 23.90 17.40
N THR A 169 -13.50 24.17 18.27
CA THR A 169 -12.11 24.36 17.87
C THR A 169 -11.30 23.09 18.09
N LEU A 170 -10.52 22.68 17.09
CA LEU A 170 -9.66 21.50 17.18
C LEU A 170 -8.45 21.77 18.08
N THR A 171 -8.11 20.81 18.94
CA THR A 171 -6.90 20.87 19.77
C THR A 171 -5.77 20.13 19.05
N ASN A 172 -4.67 20.81 18.75
CA ASN A 172 -3.51 20.24 18.02
C ASN A 172 -3.87 19.61 16.67
N GLY A 173 -4.98 20.03 16.05
CA GLY A 173 -5.50 19.43 14.81
C GLY A 173 -6.20 18.08 15.00
N THR A 174 -6.34 17.60 16.23
CA THR A 174 -7.13 16.40 16.54
C THR A 174 -8.61 16.65 16.33
N PHE A 175 -9.27 15.71 15.67
CA PHE A 175 -10.72 15.71 15.47
C PHE A 175 -11.29 14.30 15.64
N TYR A 176 -12.62 14.21 15.66
CA TYR A 176 -13.37 12.99 15.88
C TYR A 176 -14.36 12.79 14.73
N VAL A 177 -14.55 11.57 14.27
CA VAL A 177 -15.56 11.25 13.25
C VAL A 177 -16.61 10.33 13.84
N GLY A 178 -17.87 10.73 13.75
CA GLY A 178 -18.99 9.91 14.18
C GLY A 178 -19.16 8.69 13.28
N GLY A 179 -19.19 7.50 13.87
CA GLY A 179 -19.29 6.24 13.12
C GLY A 179 -20.67 6.01 12.51
N THR A 180 -21.70 6.73 12.97
CA THR A 180 -23.07 6.61 12.44
C THR A 180 -23.41 7.74 11.47
N ASP A 181 -23.00 8.97 11.75
CA ASP A 181 -23.34 10.13 10.92
C ASP A 181 -22.22 10.56 9.96
N GLY A 182 -21.01 10.03 10.11
CA GLY A 182 -19.84 10.38 9.30
C GLY A 182 -19.34 11.82 9.49
N LYS A 183 -19.85 12.55 10.49
CA LYS A 183 -19.54 13.97 10.67
C LYS A 183 -18.29 14.18 11.51
N ILE A 184 -17.62 15.30 11.27
CA ILE A 184 -16.42 15.72 12.00
C ILE A 184 -16.84 16.53 13.23
N TYR A 185 -16.25 16.22 14.38
CA TYR A 185 -16.50 16.88 15.65
C TYR A 185 -15.20 17.33 16.30
N SER A 186 -15.27 18.40 17.09
CA SER A 186 -14.13 18.89 17.87
C SER A 186 -13.83 18.05 19.11
N SER A 187 -14.80 17.28 19.60
CA SER A 187 -14.69 16.42 20.77
C SER A 187 -15.51 15.13 20.61
N LYS A 188 -15.14 14.09 21.37
CA LYS A 188 -15.91 12.84 21.44
C LYS A 188 -17.31 13.07 22.01
N GLU A 189 -17.40 13.92 23.03
CA GLU A 189 -18.64 14.24 23.74
C GLU A 189 -19.64 14.91 22.81
N ALA A 190 -19.18 15.83 21.93
CA ALA A 190 -20.04 16.46 20.93
C ALA A 190 -20.60 15.44 19.93
N ALA A 191 -19.78 14.48 19.47
CA ALA A 191 -20.24 13.41 18.59
C ALA A 191 -21.32 12.56 19.29
N GLN A 192 -21.09 12.13 20.53
CA GLN A 192 -22.04 11.30 21.29
C GLN A 192 -23.31 12.06 21.71
N ALA A 193 -23.24 13.39 21.85
CA ALA A 193 -24.40 14.24 22.05
C ALA A 193 -25.24 14.39 20.79
N ALA A 194 -24.60 14.41 19.61
CA ALA A 194 -25.29 14.49 18.32
C ALA A 194 -26.01 13.19 17.93
N VAL A 195 -25.38 12.03 18.20
CA VAL A 195 -26.00 10.71 18.02
C VAL A 195 -25.70 9.84 19.23
N GLN A 196 -26.74 9.50 19.98
CA GLN A 196 -26.62 8.72 21.21
C GLN A 196 -26.00 7.35 20.94
N ASN A 197 -24.99 6.97 21.74
CA ASN A 197 -24.28 5.69 21.67
C ASN A 197 -23.50 5.43 20.36
N GLN A 198 -23.26 6.45 19.51
CA GLN A 198 -22.43 6.23 18.34
C GLN A 198 -20.97 5.91 18.71
N LYS A 199 -20.34 5.04 17.92
CA LYS A 199 -18.89 4.87 17.92
C LYS A 199 -18.23 6.13 17.35
N VAL A 200 -17.01 6.43 17.78
CA VAL A 200 -16.32 7.67 17.43
C VAL A 200 -14.86 7.35 17.13
N ALA A 201 -14.42 7.61 15.90
CA ALA A 201 -13.04 7.44 15.49
C ALA A 201 -12.20 8.67 15.88
N LEU A 202 -11.07 8.45 16.54
CA LEU A 202 -10.12 9.50 16.93
C LEU A 202 -9.04 9.71 15.86
N TYR A 203 -8.96 10.91 15.29
CA TYR A 203 -7.91 11.32 14.35
C TYR A 203 -6.90 12.23 15.06
N GLU A 204 -5.97 11.63 15.79
CA GLU A 204 -4.95 12.37 16.53
C GLU A 204 -4.04 13.19 15.60
N GLY A 205 -3.97 14.51 15.83
CA GLY A 205 -3.19 15.43 15.01
C GLY A 205 -3.64 15.52 13.54
N GLY A 206 -4.83 14.99 13.23
CA GLY A 206 -5.37 14.88 11.88
C GLY A 206 -4.74 13.78 11.02
N LYS A 207 -4.07 12.80 11.65
CA LYS A 207 -3.45 11.67 10.95
C LYS A 207 -4.51 10.81 10.26
N MET A 208 -4.35 10.60 8.96
CA MET A 208 -5.14 9.64 8.19
C MET A 208 -4.24 8.69 7.37
N LEU A 209 -4.76 7.50 7.10
CA LEU A 209 -4.08 6.36 6.49
C LEU A 209 -4.92 5.81 5.35
N GLN A 210 -4.30 5.50 4.23
CA GLN A 210 -4.94 4.81 3.11
C GLN A 210 -4.05 3.72 2.54
N TYR A 211 -4.66 2.70 1.94
CA TYR A 211 -3.97 1.53 1.42
C TYR A 211 -4.01 1.53 -0.10
N ALA A 212 -2.94 1.05 -0.71
CA ALA A 212 -2.90 0.73 -2.13
C ALA A 212 -2.19 -0.61 -2.33
N TRP A 213 -2.85 -1.54 -3.04
CA TRP A 213 -2.25 -2.82 -3.43
C TRP A 213 -1.25 -2.60 -4.55
N LEU A 214 -0.10 -3.27 -4.55
CA LEU A 214 0.98 -2.92 -5.49
C LEU A 214 0.66 -3.28 -6.96
N ASN A 215 -0.11 -4.35 -7.19
CA ASN A 215 -0.39 -4.87 -8.53
C ASN A 215 -1.81 -5.45 -8.67
N PRO A 216 -2.85 -4.68 -8.30
CA PRO A 216 -4.24 -5.11 -8.43
C PRO A 216 -4.57 -5.58 -9.85
N ASP A 217 -5.22 -6.74 -9.95
CA ASP A 217 -5.74 -7.29 -11.21
C ASP A 217 -6.93 -6.49 -11.75
N ASP A 218 -7.76 -5.97 -10.85
CA ASP A 218 -8.81 -4.98 -11.11
C ASP A 218 -8.66 -3.84 -10.11
N LEU A 219 -8.75 -2.60 -10.57
CA LEU A 219 -8.53 -1.46 -9.69
C LEU A 219 -9.76 -1.05 -8.87
N SER A 220 -10.96 -1.41 -9.33
CA SER A 220 -12.22 -1.15 -8.62
C SER A 220 -12.53 -2.25 -7.61
N LYS A 221 -12.23 -3.50 -7.99
CA LYS A 221 -12.55 -4.71 -7.25
C LYS A 221 -11.37 -5.69 -7.29
N PRO A 222 -10.22 -5.30 -6.72
CA PRO A 222 -9.03 -6.16 -6.73
C PRO A 222 -9.33 -7.48 -6.04
N MET A 223 -9.03 -8.58 -6.71
CA MET A 223 -9.07 -9.94 -6.15
C MET A 223 -7.66 -10.47 -5.91
N ASN A 224 -6.69 -10.00 -6.70
CA ASN A 224 -5.32 -10.49 -6.73
C ASN A 224 -4.35 -9.31 -6.80
N SER A 225 -3.16 -9.44 -6.21
CA SER A 225 -2.12 -8.42 -6.31
C SER A 225 -0.70 -8.99 -6.24
N PRO A 226 -0.27 -9.78 -7.25
CA PRO A 226 1.04 -10.44 -7.25
C PRO A 226 2.19 -9.44 -7.34
N VAL A 227 3.16 -9.56 -6.43
CA VAL A 227 4.44 -8.84 -6.48
C VAL A 227 5.54 -9.82 -6.83
N VAL A 228 6.14 -9.64 -8.00
CA VAL A 228 7.18 -10.52 -8.53
C VAL A 228 8.50 -9.76 -8.61
N ARG A 229 9.60 -10.45 -8.29
CA ARG A 229 10.96 -9.90 -8.33
C ARG A 229 11.31 -9.25 -9.67
N ASN A 230 12.24 -8.29 -9.66
CA ASN A 230 12.73 -7.58 -10.85
C ASN A 230 11.67 -6.74 -11.58
N ASN A 231 10.59 -6.34 -10.90
CA ASN A 231 9.56 -5.45 -11.41
C ASN A 231 9.54 -4.11 -10.67
N VAL A 232 8.98 -3.10 -11.33
CA VAL A 232 8.71 -1.79 -10.74
C VAL A 232 7.21 -1.58 -10.68
N TYR A 233 6.69 -1.28 -9.49
CA TYR A 233 5.30 -0.93 -9.23
C TYR A 233 5.22 0.57 -8.99
N HIS A 234 4.52 1.31 -9.83
CA HIS A 234 4.36 2.75 -9.74
C HIS A 234 2.90 3.10 -9.48
N ILE A 235 2.66 3.76 -8.36
CA ILE A 235 1.35 4.22 -7.92
C ILE A 235 1.37 5.74 -7.94
N ASN A 236 0.40 6.36 -8.59
CA ASN A 236 0.26 7.80 -8.57
C ASN A 236 -1.08 8.21 -7.95
N ILE A 237 -1.02 8.99 -6.87
CA ILE A 237 -2.18 9.50 -6.16
C ILE A 237 -2.72 10.71 -6.93
N THR A 238 -3.93 10.61 -7.48
CA THR A 238 -4.57 11.65 -8.29
C THR A 238 -5.55 12.53 -7.53
N ALA A 239 -6.13 12.03 -6.44
CA ALA A 239 -7.04 12.77 -5.58
C ALA A 239 -7.10 12.18 -4.17
N PHE A 240 -7.57 12.99 -3.22
CA PHE A 240 -8.10 12.55 -1.93
C PHE A 240 -9.61 12.87 -1.92
N LYS A 241 -10.46 11.86 -1.83
CA LYS A 241 -11.93 11.92 -1.94
C LYS A 241 -12.63 11.71 -0.61
N LYS A 242 -11.96 11.07 0.35
CA LYS A 242 -12.51 10.81 1.68
C LYS A 242 -11.43 10.88 2.75
N ILE A 243 -11.86 11.11 3.99
CA ILE A 243 -10.98 10.93 5.15
C ILE A 243 -10.61 9.43 5.19
N GLY A 244 -9.30 9.15 5.23
CA GLY A 244 -8.80 7.79 5.36
C GLY A 244 -9.02 7.21 6.75
N TYR A 245 -8.43 6.05 7.03
CA TYR A 245 -8.48 5.42 8.36
C TYR A 245 -7.55 6.13 9.35
N ASN A 246 -7.76 5.96 10.65
CA ASN A 246 -6.95 6.58 11.70
C ASN A 246 -5.88 5.66 12.30
N TRP A 247 -5.98 4.34 12.07
CA TRP A 247 -5.00 3.33 12.53
C TRP A 247 -4.88 2.15 11.56
N ASN A 248 -3.82 1.35 11.72
CA ASN A 248 -3.47 0.26 10.80
C ASN A 248 -3.60 -1.12 11.49
N PRO A 249 -4.65 -1.92 11.20
CA PRO A 249 -4.75 -3.31 11.68
C PRO A 249 -3.86 -4.30 10.92
N LEU A 250 -3.28 -3.90 9.78
CA LEU A 250 -2.39 -4.73 8.96
C LEU A 250 -0.92 -4.62 9.42
N ASP A 251 -0.69 -4.33 10.70
CA ASP A 251 0.61 -4.49 11.35
C ASP A 251 0.41 -5.35 12.62
N PRO A 252 0.83 -6.63 12.59
CA PRO A 252 0.67 -7.55 13.69
C PRO A 252 1.65 -7.27 14.85
N LYS A 253 2.62 -6.37 14.67
CA LYS A 253 3.69 -6.15 15.65
C LYS A 253 3.20 -5.31 16.85
N PRO A 254 3.72 -5.56 18.06
CA PRO A 254 3.39 -4.75 19.24
C PRO A 254 3.78 -3.27 19.13
N ASP A 255 4.81 -2.96 18.34
CA ASP A 255 5.34 -1.62 18.10
C ASP A 255 4.75 -0.95 16.86
N ASN A 256 3.54 -1.35 16.46
CA ASN A 256 2.79 -0.75 15.37
C ASN A 256 2.80 0.79 15.48
N PRO A 257 3.36 1.52 14.48
CA PRO A 257 3.47 2.98 14.52
C PRO A 257 2.11 3.69 14.38
N ASP A 258 1.07 2.95 14.00
CA ASP A 258 -0.29 3.41 13.85
C ASP A 258 -1.27 2.49 14.60
N PRO A 259 -1.14 2.37 15.94
CA PRO A 259 -1.94 1.45 16.72
C PRO A 259 -3.39 1.92 16.86
N LYS A 260 -4.29 1.00 17.17
CA LYS A 260 -5.68 1.34 17.50
C LYS A 260 -5.72 2.35 18.66
N PRO A 261 -6.45 3.48 18.51
CA PRO A 261 -6.65 4.39 19.62
C PRO A 261 -7.26 3.70 20.84
N GLY A 262 -6.73 3.98 22.03
CA GLY A 262 -7.07 3.30 23.29
C GLY A 262 -8.44 3.65 23.88
N ASN A 263 -9.41 4.13 23.08
CA ASN A 263 -10.73 4.50 23.57
C ASN A 263 -11.77 3.38 23.28
N PRO A 264 -12.73 3.12 24.19
CA PRO A 264 -13.67 2.00 24.08
C PRO A 264 -14.72 2.16 22.96
N ASP A 265 -14.84 3.37 22.42
CA ASP A 265 -15.81 3.70 21.37
C ASP A 265 -15.16 3.82 20.00
N GLU A 266 -13.89 3.43 19.89
CA GLU A 266 -13.16 3.38 18.65
C GLU A 266 -13.76 2.30 17.73
N PRO A 267 -14.27 2.65 16.55
CA PRO A 267 -14.76 1.67 15.60
C PRO A 267 -13.60 0.81 15.07
N GLU A 268 -13.91 -0.44 14.71
CA GLU A 268 -13.02 -1.22 13.85
C GLU A 268 -13.10 -0.66 12.43
N PRO A 269 -11.98 -0.35 11.77
CA PRO A 269 -11.98 0.04 10.38
C PRO A 269 -12.41 -1.16 9.52
N PRO A 270 -13.01 -0.94 8.34
CA PRO A 270 -13.45 -1.99 7.40
C PRO A 270 -12.27 -2.67 6.68
N ILE A 271 -11.21 -2.96 7.43
CA ILE A 271 -9.99 -3.59 6.96
C ILE A 271 -9.55 -4.66 7.95
N ASP A 272 -9.98 -5.90 7.71
CA ASP A 272 -9.53 -7.05 8.46
C ASP A 272 -8.43 -7.80 7.68
N PRO A 273 -7.35 -8.26 8.33
CA PRO A 273 -6.34 -9.13 7.74
C PRO A 273 -6.90 -10.36 6.98
N ILE A 274 -8.05 -10.90 7.38
CA ILE A 274 -8.65 -12.09 6.76
C ILE A 274 -9.60 -11.76 5.59
N ASP A 275 -9.86 -10.48 5.32
CA ASP A 275 -10.72 -10.06 4.22
C ASP A 275 -10.07 -10.29 2.86
N PRO A 276 -10.85 -10.49 1.78
CA PRO A 276 -10.34 -10.35 0.42
C PRO A 276 -9.82 -8.92 0.14
N LEU A 277 -9.07 -8.73 -0.94
CA LEU A 277 -8.50 -7.42 -1.28
C LEU A 277 -9.54 -6.36 -1.62
N SER A 278 -10.66 -6.79 -2.21
CA SER A 278 -11.76 -5.89 -2.48
C SER A 278 -12.43 -5.49 -1.17
N PRO A 279 -12.66 -4.18 -0.98
CA PRO A 279 -13.50 -3.75 0.13
C PRO A 279 -14.95 -4.18 -0.15
N GLU A 280 -15.69 -4.55 0.89
CA GLU A 280 -17.11 -4.90 0.77
C GLU A 280 -17.96 -3.70 0.30
N GLU A 281 -17.48 -2.46 0.48
CA GLU A 281 -18.07 -1.25 -0.08
C GLU A 281 -16.99 -0.35 -0.74
N THR A 282 -17.12 -0.03 -2.03
CA THR A 282 -16.14 0.76 -2.80
C THR A 282 -16.76 1.99 -3.47
N HIS A 283 -16.36 3.17 -3.01
CA HIS A 283 -16.47 4.45 -3.74
C HIS A 283 -15.12 4.89 -4.34
N MET A 284 -14.18 3.96 -4.59
CA MET A 284 -12.92 4.26 -5.25
C MET A 284 -13.04 3.92 -6.74
N SER A 285 -12.86 4.92 -7.60
CA SER A 285 -12.76 4.77 -9.05
C SER A 285 -11.29 4.81 -9.42
N VAL A 286 -10.87 3.91 -10.29
CA VAL A 286 -9.46 3.78 -10.63
C VAL A 286 -9.33 3.31 -12.08
N ASP A 287 -8.50 4.02 -12.86
CA ASP A 287 -8.24 3.79 -14.28
C ASP A 287 -6.91 3.04 -14.52
N ILE A 288 -6.93 1.97 -15.32
CA ILE A 288 -5.74 1.15 -15.69
C ILE A 288 -5.15 1.64 -17.02
N SER A 289 -3.83 1.84 -17.08
CA SER A 289 -3.09 1.73 -18.35
C SER A 289 -1.81 0.91 -18.19
N VAL A 290 -1.70 -0.19 -18.94
CA VAL A 290 -0.54 -1.08 -18.93
C VAL A 290 0.48 -0.59 -19.96
N LEU A 291 1.68 -0.21 -19.51
CA LEU A 291 2.80 0.13 -20.39
C LEU A 291 3.89 -0.96 -20.37
N ASN A 292 4.42 -1.28 -21.55
CA ASN A 292 5.43 -2.30 -21.72
C ASN A 292 6.83 -1.82 -21.30
N TRP A 293 7.27 -2.27 -20.12
CA TRP A 293 8.58 -2.89 -19.83
C TRP A 293 8.54 -3.55 -18.43
N THR A 294 7.63 -4.52 -18.21
CA THR A 294 7.09 -4.97 -16.89
C THR A 294 7.22 -3.94 -15.75
N VAL A 295 6.85 -2.70 -16.07
CA VAL A 295 6.55 -1.66 -15.11
C VAL A 295 5.04 -1.69 -14.97
N HIS A 296 4.55 -1.96 -13.78
CA HIS A 296 3.14 -1.91 -13.45
C HIS A 296 2.85 -0.50 -12.95
N SER A 297 2.19 0.33 -13.76
CA SER A 297 1.82 1.70 -13.41
C SER A 297 0.31 1.84 -13.34
N TYR A 298 -0.21 2.49 -12.31
CA TYR A 298 -1.61 2.90 -12.27
C TYR A 298 -1.81 4.17 -11.43
N ASP A 299 -2.87 4.90 -11.74
CA ASP A 299 -3.29 6.10 -11.03
C ASP A 299 -4.38 5.70 -10.03
N ILE A 300 -4.37 6.23 -8.79
CA ILE A 300 -5.39 5.98 -7.76
C ILE A 300 -5.97 7.25 -7.18
N GLU A 301 -7.26 7.19 -6.86
CA GLU A 301 -7.91 8.14 -5.99
C GLU A 301 -8.03 7.53 -4.60
N LEU A 302 -7.57 8.26 -3.59
CA LEU A 302 -7.58 7.85 -2.19
C LEU A 302 -8.79 8.38 -1.45
#